data_AF-A0A973MQE0-F1
#
_entry.id   AF-A0A973MQE0-F1
#
_cell.length_a   1.000
_cell.length_b   1.000
_cell.length_c   1.000
_cell.angle_alpha   90.00
_cell.angle_beta   90.00
_cell.angle_gamma   90.00
#
_symmetry.space_group_name_H-M   'P 1'
#
loop_
_entity.id
_entity.type
_entity.pdbx_description
1 polymer ?
#
loop_
_entity_poly.entity_id
_entity_poly.type
_entity_poly.pdbx_seq_one_letter_code
_entity_poly.pdbx_strand_id
1 'polypeptide(L)'
;FTLALDLAREGDELWEHVGREPSGNPFNSLVQLEYENGIPRNPFINAGALVVTDRLQTRTGDAAGELLAFLRSESGNPALDFDKDVAASESAHGDRNAALAHFMASYGNIDNPIPVLLDQYFRQCSLTASCADLALATGFLARHGIRADGTRLLSQSQAKQVNAVMLTCGTYDAAGDFAYRVGLPGKSGVGGGIIAVVPGRCTLCVWSPGLDERGNSVAGVAALDRFTTLTGLSVF
;
A
#
# COMPACT_ATOMS: atom_id res chain seq x y z
N PHE A 1 -0.13 1.54 -4.06
CA PHE A 1 -0.55 1.97 -5.41
C PHE A 1 -1.85 2.76 -5.38
N THR A 2 -2.94 2.20 -4.83
CA THR A 2 -4.24 2.89 -4.66
C THR A 2 -4.10 4.29 -4.03
N LEU A 3 -3.28 4.42 -2.97
CA LEU A 3 -2.94 5.70 -2.36
C LEU A 3 -2.41 6.74 -3.38
N ALA A 4 -1.51 6.33 -4.28
CA ALA A 4 -0.96 7.23 -5.29
C ALA A 4 -2.00 7.60 -6.36
N LEU A 5 -2.88 6.65 -6.73
CA LEU A 5 -3.94 6.88 -7.71
C LEU A 5 -5.00 7.86 -7.18
N ASP A 6 -5.33 7.76 -5.90
CA ASP A 6 -6.29 8.63 -5.24
C ASP A 6 -5.68 10.01 -4.96
N LEU A 7 -4.45 10.06 -4.42
CA LEU A 7 -3.71 11.30 -4.20
C LEU A 7 -3.49 12.11 -5.49
N ALA A 8 -3.34 11.43 -6.64
CA ALA A 8 -3.25 12.08 -7.95
C ALA A 8 -4.55 12.79 -8.39
N ARG A 9 -5.69 12.37 -7.84
CA ARG A 9 -7.03 12.88 -8.20
C ARG A 9 -7.56 13.86 -7.17
N GLU A 10 -7.45 13.50 -5.90
CA GLU A 10 -7.95 14.26 -4.76
C GLU A 10 -6.97 15.33 -4.28
N GLY A 11 -5.67 15.08 -4.42
CA GLY A 11 -4.65 15.92 -3.80
C GLY A 11 -4.67 15.80 -2.28
N ASP A 12 -4.30 16.89 -1.61
CA ASP A 12 -4.00 16.85 -0.17
C ASP A 12 -5.25 16.69 0.73
N GLU A 13 -6.47 16.85 0.18
CA GLU A 13 -7.74 16.60 0.90
C GLU A 13 -7.84 15.15 1.38
N LEU A 14 -7.17 14.20 0.71
CA LEU A 14 -7.11 12.80 1.15
C LEU A 14 -6.60 12.66 2.59
N TRP A 15 -5.70 13.55 3.02
CA TRP A 15 -5.10 13.49 4.34
C TRP A 15 -6.03 13.96 5.47
N GLU A 16 -7.22 14.46 5.15
CA GLU A 16 -8.27 14.73 6.13
C GLU A 16 -9.02 13.44 6.51
N HIS A 17 -8.99 12.44 5.63
CA HIS A 17 -9.69 11.15 5.80
C HIS A 17 -8.79 10.03 6.33
N VAL A 18 -7.47 10.16 6.15
CA VAL A 18 -6.47 9.21 6.65
C VAL A 18 -5.20 9.94 7.08
N GLY A 19 -4.66 9.55 8.23
CA GLY A 19 -3.45 10.13 8.80
C GLY A 19 -2.16 9.71 8.06
N ARG A 20 -1.03 10.08 8.68
CA ARG A 20 0.33 9.83 8.17
C ARG A 20 1.27 9.22 9.21
N GLU A 21 0.73 8.85 10.37
CA GLU A 21 1.49 8.47 11.54
C GLU A 21 1.56 6.95 11.68
N PRO A 22 2.68 6.39 12.18
CA PRO A 22 2.72 4.99 12.58
C PRO A 22 1.63 4.68 13.61
N SER A 23 1.11 3.47 13.57
CA SER A 23 0.29 2.92 14.66
C SER A 23 1.19 2.11 15.58
N GLY A 24 1.29 2.49 16.85
CA GLY A 24 1.97 1.68 17.87
C GLY A 24 1.14 0.46 18.34
N ASN A 25 -0.05 0.31 17.77
CA ASN A 25 -1.00 -0.78 18.00
C ASN A 25 -1.10 -1.64 16.74
N PRO A 26 -1.49 -2.92 16.85
CA PRO A 26 -1.70 -3.78 15.69
C PRO A 26 -2.58 -3.11 14.64
N PHE A 27 -2.30 -3.38 13.35
CA PHE A 27 -2.89 -2.72 12.16
C PHE A 27 -4.43 -2.76 12.03
N ASN A 28 -5.10 -3.35 13.01
CA ASN A 28 -6.47 -3.79 13.01
C ASN A 28 -7.15 -3.55 14.38
N SER A 29 -6.62 -2.60 15.15
CA SER A 29 -7.13 -2.13 16.44
C SER A 29 -8.30 -1.16 16.25
N LEU A 30 -9.48 -1.52 16.76
CA LEU A 30 -10.67 -0.65 16.79
C LEU A 30 -10.55 0.47 17.83
N VAL A 31 -9.83 0.23 18.92
CA VAL A 31 -9.68 1.20 20.03
C VAL A 31 -9.03 2.49 19.54
N GLN A 32 -7.96 2.37 18.74
CA GLN A 32 -7.28 3.53 18.17
C GLN A 32 -8.24 4.36 17.29
N LEU A 33 -9.04 3.64 16.49
CA LEU A 33 -9.95 4.24 15.53
C LEU A 33 -11.09 5.00 16.23
N GLU A 34 -11.54 4.53 17.39
CA GLU A 34 -12.51 5.23 18.25
C GLU A 34 -11.94 6.56 18.77
N TYR A 35 -10.72 6.55 19.30
CA TYR A 35 -10.06 7.77 19.78
C TYR A 35 -9.82 8.80 18.66
N GLU A 36 -9.69 8.34 17.42
CA GLU A 36 -9.43 9.17 16.24
C GLU A 36 -10.70 9.47 15.44
N ASN A 37 -11.88 9.25 16.03
CA ASN A 37 -13.18 9.54 15.43
C ASN A 37 -13.35 8.93 14.03
N GLY A 38 -12.93 7.67 13.85
CA GLY A 38 -13.05 6.97 12.57
C GLY A 38 -12.00 7.36 11.52
N ILE A 39 -11.02 8.20 11.86
CA ILE A 39 -9.90 8.55 10.97
C ILE A 39 -8.73 7.59 11.22
N PRO A 40 -8.39 6.69 10.29
CA PRO A 40 -7.28 5.77 10.46
C PRO A 40 -5.92 6.47 10.43
N ARG A 41 -4.96 5.93 11.19
CA ARG A 41 -3.63 6.52 11.39
C ARG A 41 -2.79 6.72 10.13
N ASN A 42 -2.86 5.81 9.18
CA ASN A 42 -2.08 5.82 7.95
C ASN A 42 -2.73 4.91 6.90
N PRO A 43 -2.41 5.10 5.60
CA PRO A 43 -3.01 4.33 4.50
C PRO A 43 -2.48 2.90 4.36
N PHE A 44 -1.52 2.47 5.19
CA PHE A 44 -0.87 1.15 5.07
C PHE A 44 -1.37 0.11 6.07
N ILE A 45 -2.22 0.52 7.02
CA ILE A 45 -3.06 -0.36 7.83
C ILE A 45 -4.41 -0.61 7.14
N ASN A 46 -5.11 -1.69 7.50
CA ASN A 46 -6.34 -2.10 6.82
C ASN A 46 -7.41 -1.00 6.80
N ALA A 47 -7.61 -0.31 7.93
CA ALA A 47 -8.58 0.77 8.04
C ALA A 47 -8.28 1.93 7.07
N GLY A 48 -7.02 2.36 6.99
CA GLY A 48 -6.62 3.41 6.05
C GLY A 48 -6.67 2.97 4.61
N ALA A 49 -6.32 1.72 4.32
CA ALA A 49 -6.44 1.18 2.97
C ALA A 49 -7.91 1.12 2.52
N LEU A 50 -8.84 0.75 3.40
CA LEU A 50 -10.29 0.79 3.12
C LEU A 50 -10.77 2.22 2.80
N VAL A 51 -10.36 3.22 3.57
CA VAL A 51 -10.69 4.64 3.25
C VAL A 51 -10.16 5.04 1.88
N VAL A 52 -8.89 4.73 1.58
CA VAL A 52 -8.29 5.05 0.28
C VAL A 52 -9.00 4.31 -0.87
N THR A 53 -9.41 3.06 -0.66
CA THR A 53 -10.19 2.30 -1.64
C THR A 53 -11.57 2.89 -1.85
N ASP A 54 -12.27 3.27 -0.78
CA ASP A 54 -13.59 3.91 -0.82
C ASP A 54 -13.56 5.22 -1.61
N ARG A 55 -12.57 6.06 -1.34
CA ARG A 55 -12.39 7.35 -2.01
C ARG A 55 -12.07 7.19 -3.49
N LEU A 56 -11.17 6.28 -3.85
CA LEU A 56 -10.91 5.97 -5.25
C LEU A 56 -12.16 5.39 -5.94
N GLN A 57 -12.93 4.55 -5.24
CA GLN A 57 -14.17 3.96 -5.72
C GLN A 57 -15.22 5.04 -6.01
N THR A 58 -15.41 6.01 -5.11
CA THR A 58 -16.34 7.14 -5.31
C THR A 58 -16.00 7.95 -6.56
N ARG A 59 -14.71 8.12 -6.87
CA ARG A 59 -14.26 8.92 -8.02
C ARG A 59 -14.28 8.19 -9.35
N THR A 60 -14.11 6.88 -9.33
CA THR A 60 -13.83 6.09 -10.55
C THR A 60 -14.91 5.06 -10.86
N GLY A 61 -15.69 4.67 -9.87
CA GLY A 61 -16.67 3.58 -9.96
C GLY A 61 -16.05 2.17 -9.96
N ASP A 62 -14.73 2.03 -10.12
CA ASP A 62 -14.03 0.73 -10.10
C ASP A 62 -12.56 0.87 -9.65
N ALA A 63 -12.36 1.01 -8.34
CA ALA A 63 -11.05 1.20 -7.73
C ALA A 63 -10.07 0.04 -8.01
N ALA A 64 -10.57 -1.20 -8.07
CA ALA A 64 -9.76 -2.37 -8.39
C ALA A 64 -9.37 -2.39 -9.87
N GLY A 65 -10.30 -2.06 -10.78
CA GLY A 65 -10.02 -1.96 -12.21
C GLY A 65 -8.97 -0.89 -12.52
N GLU A 66 -9.07 0.28 -11.89
CA GLU A 66 -8.07 1.35 -12.00
C GLU A 66 -6.69 0.91 -11.51
N LEU A 67 -6.63 0.20 -10.39
CA LEU A 67 -5.37 -0.37 -9.89
C LEU A 67 -4.78 -1.38 -10.88
N LEU A 68 -5.58 -2.30 -11.40
CA LEU A 68 -5.14 -3.31 -12.36
C LEU A 68 -4.62 -2.65 -13.64
N ALA A 69 -5.35 -1.69 -14.20
CA ALA A 69 -4.93 -0.94 -15.38
C ALA A 69 -3.61 -0.19 -15.14
N PHE A 70 -3.46 0.44 -13.98
CA PHE A 70 -2.24 1.11 -13.59
C PHE A 70 -1.04 0.14 -13.51
N LEU A 71 -1.20 -1.00 -12.83
CA LEU A 71 -0.12 -1.99 -12.71
C LEU A 71 0.27 -2.58 -14.06
N ARG A 72 -0.69 -2.93 -14.93
CA ARG A 72 -0.43 -3.41 -16.29
C ARG A 72 0.38 -2.39 -17.09
N SER A 73 0.01 -1.11 -17.00
CA SER A 73 0.71 -0.03 -17.69
C SER A 73 2.13 0.21 -17.17
N GLU A 74 2.34 0.26 -15.86
CA GLU A 74 3.67 0.56 -15.30
C GLU A 74 4.63 -0.64 -15.33
N SER A 75 4.11 -1.86 -15.26
CA SER A 75 4.92 -3.09 -15.41
C SER A 75 5.17 -3.46 -16.88
N GLY A 76 4.34 -2.97 -17.80
CA GLY A 76 4.33 -3.43 -19.20
C GLY A 76 3.77 -4.85 -19.38
N ASN A 77 3.11 -5.40 -18.36
CA ASN A 77 2.57 -6.76 -18.37
C ASN A 77 1.03 -6.74 -18.44
N PRO A 78 0.42 -6.96 -19.62
CA PRO A 78 -1.04 -6.97 -19.76
C PRO A 78 -1.69 -8.23 -19.15
N ALA A 79 -0.91 -9.26 -18.80
CA ALA A 79 -1.42 -10.53 -18.28
C ALA A 79 -1.66 -10.53 -16.77
N LEU A 80 -1.26 -9.47 -16.04
CA LEU A 80 -1.63 -9.31 -14.64
C LEU A 80 -3.15 -9.41 -14.50
N ASP A 81 -3.63 -10.11 -13.48
CA ASP A 81 -5.05 -10.24 -13.21
C ASP A 81 -5.29 -10.55 -11.73
N PHE A 82 -6.56 -10.50 -11.33
CA PHE A 82 -7.00 -10.90 -10.00
C PHE A 82 -7.01 -12.43 -9.86
N ASP A 83 -6.53 -12.92 -8.73
CA ASP A 83 -6.74 -14.30 -8.33
C ASP A 83 -8.13 -14.45 -7.69
N LYS A 84 -9.04 -15.11 -8.42
CA LYS A 84 -10.43 -15.28 -8.00
C LYS A 84 -10.56 -16.16 -6.76
N ASP A 85 -9.66 -17.12 -6.58
CA ASP A 85 -9.70 -18.04 -5.44
C ASP A 85 -9.25 -17.30 -4.18
N VAL A 86 -8.19 -16.48 -4.29
CA VAL A 86 -7.74 -15.59 -3.20
C VAL A 86 -8.83 -14.57 -2.86
N ALA A 87 -9.43 -13.90 -3.86
CA ALA A 87 -10.50 -12.93 -3.62
C ALA A 87 -11.71 -13.55 -2.91
N ALA A 88 -12.14 -14.74 -3.35
CA ALA A 88 -13.23 -15.48 -2.71
C ALA A 88 -12.88 -15.90 -1.29
N SER A 89 -11.64 -16.35 -1.07
CA SER A 89 -11.14 -16.72 0.26
C SER A 89 -11.10 -15.53 1.21
N GLU A 90 -10.60 -14.37 0.77
CA GLU A 90 -10.57 -13.15 1.57
C GLU A 90 -11.98 -12.63 1.89
N SER A 91 -12.88 -12.68 0.91
CA SER A 91 -14.29 -12.30 1.10
C SER A 91 -14.98 -13.16 2.17
N ALA A 92 -14.75 -14.48 2.15
CA ALA A 92 -15.31 -15.41 3.14
C ALA A 92 -14.79 -15.20 4.57
N HIS A 93 -13.63 -14.56 4.73
CA HIS A 93 -13.00 -14.28 6.03
C HIS A 93 -12.91 -12.77 6.32
N GLY A 94 -13.78 -11.99 5.67
CA GLY A 94 -13.75 -10.53 5.63
C GLY A 94 -14.30 -9.82 6.88
N ASP A 95 -14.80 -10.54 7.88
CA ASP A 95 -15.53 -10.00 9.04
C ASP A 95 -14.81 -8.85 9.73
N ARG A 96 -13.48 -8.95 9.86
CA ARG A 96 -12.68 -7.92 10.51
C ARG A 96 -12.62 -6.63 9.70
N ASN A 97 -12.47 -6.74 8.38
CA ASN A 97 -12.49 -5.58 7.50
C ASN A 97 -13.90 -4.99 7.42
N ALA A 98 -14.94 -5.82 7.45
CA ALA A 98 -16.33 -5.36 7.54
C ALA A 98 -16.58 -4.57 8.84
N ALA A 99 -16.09 -5.06 9.99
CA ALA A 99 -16.19 -4.34 11.26
C ALA A 99 -15.51 -2.97 11.20
N LEU A 100 -14.28 -2.90 10.66
CA LEU A 100 -13.56 -1.63 10.47
C LEU A 100 -14.35 -0.68 9.56
N ALA A 101 -14.85 -1.19 8.44
CA ALA A 101 -15.57 -0.39 7.44
C ALA A 101 -16.90 0.17 8.01
N HIS A 102 -17.70 -0.66 8.69
CA HIS A 102 -18.90 -0.21 9.39
C HIS A 102 -18.58 0.83 10.48
N PHE A 103 -17.49 0.62 11.22
CA PHE A 103 -17.08 1.54 12.27
C PHE A 103 -16.73 2.92 11.68
N MET A 104 -15.90 2.98 10.63
CA MET A 104 -15.56 4.23 9.94
C MET A 104 -16.77 4.89 9.28
N ALA A 105 -17.70 4.10 8.72
CA ALA A 105 -18.94 4.61 8.16
C ALA A 105 -19.82 5.29 9.22
N SER A 106 -19.82 4.77 10.46
CA SER A 106 -20.58 5.39 11.57
C SER A 106 -20.08 6.80 11.93
N TYR A 107 -18.82 7.11 11.60
CA TYR A 107 -18.21 8.45 11.73
C TYR A 107 -18.26 9.28 10.43
N GLY A 108 -18.87 8.76 9.36
CA GLY A 108 -18.96 9.46 8.07
C GLY A 108 -17.67 9.47 7.26
N ASN A 109 -16.74 8.54 7.51
CA ASN A 109 -15.48 8.44 6.77
C ASN A 109 -15.48 7.37 5.66
N ILE A 110 -16.66 6.82 5.34
CA ILE A 110 -16.90 5.86 4.24
C ILE A 110 -18.20 6.25 3.55
N ASP A 111 -18.15 6.44 2.23
CA ASP A 111 -19.27 6.94 1.43
C ASP A 111 -20.00 5.82 0.68
N ASN A 112 -19.30 4.75 0.27
CA ASN A 112 -19.91 3.68 -0.50
C ASN A 112 -20.56 2.61 0.39
N PRO A 113 -21.55 1.85 -0.15
CA PRO A 113 -22.06 0.67 0.54
C PRO A 113 -20.93 -0.31 0.91
N ILE A 114 -20.87 -0.71 2.18
CA ILE A 114 -19.80 -1.57 2.71
C ILE A 114 -19.54 -2.83 1.87
N PRO A 115 -20.55 -3.58 1.39
CA PRO A 115 -20.29 -4.75 0.55
C PRO A 115 -19.57 -4.41 -0.76
N VAL A 116 -19.84 -3.25 -1.36
CA VAL A 116 -19.18 -2.78 -2.60
C VAL A 116 -17.74 -2.39 -2.32
N LEU A 117 -17.50 -1.66 -1.22
CA LEU A 117 -16.15 -1.31 -0.78
C LEU A 117 -15.29 -2.56 -0.52
N LEU A 118 -15.84 -3.53 0.21
CA LEU A 118 -15.13 -4.75 0.54
C LEU A 118 -14.78 -5.58 -0.71
N ASP A 119 -15.71 -5.71 -1.67
CA ASP A 119 -15.42 -6.37 -2.95
C ASP A 119 -14.23 -5.72 -3.67
N GLN A 120 -14.23 -4.39 -3.76
CA GLN A 120 -13.14 -3.64 -4.38
C GLN A 120 -11.81 -3.85 -3.63
N TYR A 121 -11.82 -3.81 -2.30
CA TYR A 121 -10.64 -4.02 -1.47
C TYR A 121 -10.06 -5.44 -1.63
N PHE A 122 -10.89 -6.49 -1.57
CA PHE A 122 -10.43 -7.88 -1.75
C PHE A 122 -9.92 -8.15 -3.16
N ARG A 123 -10.56 -7.56 -4.18
CA ARG A 123 -10.04 -7.59 -5.56
C ARG A 123 -8.65 -6.95 -5.61
N GLN A 124 -8.43 -5.79 -4.99
CA GLN A 124 -7.10 -5.18 -4.94
C GLN A 124 -6.04 -6.07 -4.24
N CYS A 125 -6.41 -6.74 -3.15
CA CYS A 125 -5.51 -7.62 -2.40
C CYS A 125 -5.20 -8.95 -3.10
N SER A 126 -6.09 -9.41 -3.99
CA SER A 126 -5.92 -10.64 -4.78
C SER A 126 -5.12 -10.48 -6.08
N LEU A 127 -4.58 -9.30 -6.38
CA LEU A 127 -3.76 -9.09 -7.57
C LEU A 127 -2.49 -9.95 -7.55
N THR A 128 -2.28 -10.70 -8.62
CA THR A 128 -1.08 -11.53 -8.79
C THR A 128 -0.03 -10.81 -9.60
N ALA A 129 1.20 -10.76 -9.09
CA ALA A 129 2.32 -10.08 -9.72
C ALA A 129 3.66 -10.73 -9.31
N SER A 130 4.61 -10.79 -10.24
CA SER A 130 5.98 -11.22 -9.94
C SER A 130 6.78 -10.08 -9.28
N CYS A 131 7.97 -10.41 -8.75
CA CYS A 131 8.91 -9.38 -8.30
C CYS A 131 9.27 -8.40 -9.41
N ALA A 132 9.39 -8.86 -10.66
CA ALA A 132 9.70 -8.00 -11.79
C ALA A 132 8.57 -7.00 -12.05
N ASP A 133 7.33 -7.48 -12.05
CA ASP A 133 6.14 -6.64 -12.24
C ASP A 133 6.05 -5.56 -11.15
N LEU A 134 6.20 -5.94 -9.88
CA LEU A 134 6.12 -5.02 -8.75
C LEU A 134 7.29 -4.02 -8.72
N ALA A 135 8.50 -4.47 -9.05
CA ALA A 135 9.66 -3.58 -9.14
C ALA A 135 9.44 -2.50 -10.22
N LEU A 136 9.01 -2.90 -11.42
CA LEU A 136 8.71 -1.97 -12.52
C LEU A 136 7.54 -1.04 -12.18
N ALA A 137 6.44 -1.60 -11.66
CA ALA A 137 5.23 -0.85 -11.31
C ALA A 137 5.45 0.20 -10.21
N THR A 138 6.40 -0.03 -9.32
CA THR A 138 6.77 0.92 -8.26
C THR A 138 7.68 2.06 -8.78
N GLY A 139 8.24 1.91 -9.99
CA GLY A 139 9.28 2.79 -10.52
C GLY A 139 8.92 4.28 -10.53
N PHE A 140 7.64 4.64 -10.65
CA PHE A 140 7.21 6.03 -10.63
C PHE A 140 7.58 6.76 -9.32
N LEU A 141 7.66 6.05 -8.19
CA LEU A 141 8.07 6.64 -6.91
C LEU A 141 9.57 6.98 -6.89
N ALA A 142 10.41 6.16 -7.51
CA ALA A 142 11.82 6.48 -7.70
C ALA A 142 12.00 7.63 -8.70
N ARG A 143 11.12 7.73 -9.70
CA ARG A 143 11.09 8.81 -10.71
C ARG A 143 10.29 10.03 -10.28
N HIS A 144 10.12 10.26 -8.97
CA HIS A 144 9.45 11.46 -8.44
C HIS A 144 8.06 11.75 -9.03
N GLY A 145 7.26 10.69 -9.20
CA GLY A 145 5.88 10.75 -9.68
C GLY A 145 5.73 10.64 -11.20
N ILE A 146 6.82 10.41 -11.95
CA ILE A 146 6.78 10.21 -13.40
C ILE A 146 6.55 8.74 -13.75
N ARG A 147 5.50 8.49 -14.54
CA ARG A 147 5.07 7.18 -15.02
C ARG A 147 6.03 6.58 -16.04
N ALA A 148 5.86 5.29 -16.33
CA ALA A 148 6.68 4.57 -17.30
C ALA A 148 6.59 5.17 -18.72
N ASP A 149 5.44 5.77 -19.08
CA ASP A 149 5.21 6.46 -20.35
C ASP A 149 5.73 7.91 -20.39
N GLY A 150 6.36 8.38 -19.31
CA GLY A 150 6.87 9.75 -19.17
C GLY A 150 5.84 10.78 -18.72
N THR A 151 4.57 10.41 -18.57
CA THR A 151 3.54 11.31 -18.04
C THR A 151 3.68 11.47 -16.51
N ARG A 152 3.08 12.54 -15.96
CA ARG A 152 3.13 12.80 -14.52
C ARG A 152 1.88 12.25 -13.84
N LEU A 153 2.07 11.33 -12.89
CA LEU A 153 1.01 10.89 -11.98
C LEU A 153 0.96 11.76 -10.72
N LEU A 154 2.12 11.97 -10.08
CA LEU A 154 2.26 12.73 -8.84
C LEU A 154 3.21 13.90 -9.04
N SER A 155 3.00 14.98 -8.29
CA SER A 155 4.05 15.97 -8.10
C SER A 155 5.26 15.34 -7.38
N GLN A 156 6.43 15.96 -7.49
CA GLN A 156 7.61 15.51 -6.74
C GLN A 156 7.37 15.54 -5.22
N SER A 157 6.59 16.52 -4.73
CA SER A 157 6.21 16.61 -3.33
C SER A 157 5.34 15.43 -2.89
N GLN A 158 4.30 15.10 -3.66
CA GLN A 158 3.42 13.96 -3.37
C GLN A 158 4.16 12.63 -3.43
N ALA A 159 5.05 12.42 -4.42
CA ALA A 159 5.88 11.22 -4.48
C ALA A 159 6.81 11.10 -3.26
N LYS A 160 7.37 12.22 -2.80
CA LYS A 160 8.15 12.28 -1.55
C LYS A 160 7.29 11.93 -0.32
N GLN A 161 6.07 12.45 -0.24
CA GLN A 161 5.15 12.14 0.86
C GLN A 161 4.79 10.65 0.90
N VAL A 162 4.46 10.04 -0.25
CA VAL A 162 4.18 8.59 -0.32
C VAL A 162 5.40 7.78 0.15
N ASN A 163 6.61 8.12 -0.32
CA ASN A 163 7.84 7.47 0.14
C ASN A 163 8.06 7.66 1.66
N ALA A 164 7.77 8.83 2.21
CA ALA A 164 7.91 9.08 3.65
C ALA A 164 6.95 8.19 4.47
N VAL A 165 5.68 8.11 4.06
CA VAL A 165 4.69 7.25 4.74
C VAL A 165 5.04 5.76 4.56
N MET A 166 5.60 5.35 3.41
CA MET A 166 6.10 3.99 3.23
C MET A 166 7.23 3.68 4.20
N LEU A 167 8.19 4.60 4.37
CA LEU A 167 9.30 4.43 5.29
C LEU A 167 8.84 4.30 6.75
N THR A 168 7.84 5.08 7.17
CA THR A 168 7.40 5.12 8.57
C THR A 168 6.31 4.10 8.91
N CYS A 169 5.53 3.62 7.94
CA CYS A 169 4.35 2.79 8.20
C CYS A 169 4.29 1.51 7.34
N GLY A 170 5.10 1.38 6.29
CA GLY A 170 4.88 0.38 5.25
C GLY A 170 5.23 -1.07 5.64
N THR A 171 6.05 -1.27 6.66
CA THR A 171 6.35 -2.61 7.23
C THR A 171 5.72 -2.81 8.61
N TYR A 172 4.60 -2.12 8.85
CA TYR A 172 3.77 -2.26 10.07
C TYR A 172 4.59 -1.97 11.33
N ASP A 173 4.47 -2.81 12.35
CA ASP A 173 5.18 -2.70 13.63
C ASP A 173 6.71 -2.87 13.48
N ALA A 174 7.20 -3.28 12.30
CA ALA A 174 8.62 -3.40 11.98
C ALA A 174 9.19 -2.18 11.26
N ALA A 175 8.42 -1.08 11.06
CA ALA A 175 8.89 0.09 10.31
C ALA A 175 10.18 0.70 10.86
N GLY A 176 10.30 0.82 12.19
CA GLY A 176 11.53 1.30 12.82
C GLY A 176 12.75 0.39 12.57
N ASP A 177 12.58 -0.92 12.73
CA ASP A 177 13.63 -1.92 12.50
C ASP A 177 14.03 -1.99 11.02
N PHE A 178 13.05 -1.91 10.12
CA PHE A 178 13.30 -1.88 8.68
C PHE A 178 14.04 -0.61 8.26
N ALA A 179 13.66 0.56 8.78
CA ALA A 179 14.37 1.81 8.53
C ALA A 179 15.80 1.77 9.10
N TYR A 180 16.00 1.17 10.28
CA TYR A 180 17.32 1.04 10.90
C TYR A 180 18.26 0.10 10.12
N ARG A 181 17.75 -1.04 9.63
CA ARG A 181 18.56 -2.05 8.94
C ARG A 181 18.69 -1.80 7.44
N VAL A 182 17.57 -1.55 6.76
CA VAL A 182 17.52 -1.41 5.30
C VAL A 182 17.72 0.04 4.90
N GLY A 183 17.07 0.98 5.58
CA GLY A 183 17.22 2.41 5.28
C GLY A 183 16.59 2.84 3.96
N LEU A 184 15.49 2.21 3.54
CA LEU A 184 14.75 2.56 2.32
C LEU A 184 13.23 2.64 2.60
N PRO A 185 12.48 3.53 1.94
CA PRO A 185 11.02 3.44 1.88
C PRO A 185 10.60 2.06 1.36
N GLY A 186 9.74 1.35 2.10
CA GLY A 186 9.30 0.03 1.69
C GLY A 186 7.87 -0.30 2.09
N LYS A 187 7.29 -1.33 1.47
CA LYS A 187 6.00 -1.89 1.84
C LYS A 187 6.07 -3.40 1.77
N SER A 188 5.67 -4.08 2.85
CA SER A 188 5.50 -5.54 2.86
C SER A 188 4.05 -5.95 2.60
N GLY A 189 3.83 -7.12 2.01
CA GLY A 189 2.54 -7.78 1.93
C GLY A 189 2.61 -9.20 2.50
N VAL A 190 1.50 -9.67 3.08
CA VAL A 190 1.37 -11.00 3.69
C VAL A 190 1.56 -12.15 2.70
N GLY A 191 1.49 -11.88 1.38
CA GLY A 191 1.91 -12.82 0.35
C GLY A 191 3.43 -13.07 0.29
N GLY A 192 4.24 -12.40 1.12
CA GLY A 192 5.70 -12.56 1.20
C GLY A 192 6.50 -11.56 0.38
N GLY A 193 5.83 -10.66 -0.35
CA GLY A 193 6.46 -9.62 -1.15
C GLY A 193 6.89 -8.41 -0.32
N ILE A 194 8.01 -7.80 -0.66
CA ILE A 194 8.42 -6.49 -0.16
C ILE A 194 8.89 -5.64 -1.35
N ILE A 195 8.31 -4.45 -1.51
CA ILE A 195 8.84 -3.42 -2.41
C ILE A 195 9.69 -2.43 -1.62
N ALA A 196 10.77 -1.94 -2.22
CA ALA A 196 11.60 -0.87 -1.67
C ALA A 196 11.97 0.14 -2.76
N VAL A 197 12.11 1.40 -2.37
CA VAL A 197 12.37 2.52 -3.29
C VAL A 197 13.71 3.16 -2.98
N VAL A 198 14.56 3.32 -3.98
CA VAL A 198 15.76 4.17 -3.93
C VAL A 198 15.47 5.43 -4.75
N PRO A 199 15.06 6.55 -4.14
CA PRO A 199 14.66 7.75 -4.86
C PRO A 199 15.73 8.23 -5.84
N GLY A 200 15.32 8.54 -7.08
CA GLY A 200 16.20 8.98 -8.15
C GLY A 200 17.09 7.89 -8.77
N ARG A 201 16.97 6.62 -8.34
CA ARG A 201 17.86 5.53 -8.79
C ARG A 201 17.09 4.34 -9.31
N CYS A 202 16.41 3.61 -8.44
CA CYS A 202 15.74 2.37 -8.80
C CYS A 202 14.68 1.96 -7.76
N THR A 203 13.98 0.88 -8.07
CA THR A 203 13.06 0.18 -7.18
C THR A 203 13.47 -1.28 -7.10
N LEU A 204 13.17 -1.89 -5.95
CA LEU A 204 13.51 -3.27 -5.65
C LEU A 204 12.22 -3.99 -5.28
N CYS A 205 12.15 -5.27 -5.62
CA CYS A 205 11.15 -6.17 -5.05
C CYS A 205 11.81 -7.49 -4.70
N VAL A 206 11.50 -7.99 -3.51
CA VAL A 206 11.90 -9.31 -3.02
C VAL A 206 10.65 -10.10 -2.65
N TRP A 207 10.73 -11.42 -2.74
CA TRP A 207 9.63 -12.29 -2.33
C TRP A 207 10.17 -13.54 -1.63
N SER A 208 9.57 -13.86 -0.49
CA SER A 208 9.73 -15.14 0.18
C SER A 208 8.54 -15.36 1.12
N PRO A 209 7.90 -16.54 1.12
CA PRO A 209 6.66 -16.78 1.87
C PRO A 209 6.87 -16.92 3.39
N GLY A 210 8.11 -17.17 3.86
CA GLY A 210 8.39 -17.26 5.29
C GLY A 210 8.32 -15.89 5.98
N LEU A 211 7.28 -15.67 6.79
CA LEU A 211 7.02 -14.42 7.51
C LEU A 211 7.47 -14.49 8.98
N ASP A 212 7.86 -13.35 9.55
CA ASP A 212 8.02 -13.18 11.00
C ASP A 212 6.67 -12.95 11.71
N GLU A 213 6.68 -12.84 13.04
CA GLU A 213 5.49 -12.58 13.86
C GLU A 213 4.79 -11.24 13.52
N ARG A 214 5.49 -10.32 12.84
CA ARG A 214 4.99 -9.00 12.42
C ARG A 214 4.48 -9.03 10.97
N GLY A 215 4.48 -10.19 10.31
CA GLY A 215 3.97 -10.38 8.95
C GLY A 215 4.93 -9.96 7.83
N ASN A 216 6.22 -9.75 8.13
CA ASN A 216 7.21 -9.37 7.13
C ASN A 216 8.04 -10.58 6.67
N SER A 217 8.40 -10.62 5.39
CA SER A 217 9.24 -11.69 4.83
C SER A 217 10.66 -11.69 5.41
N VAL A 218 11.02 -12.75 6.14
CA VAL A 218 12.32 -12.84 6.84
C VAL A 218 13.49 -12.79 5.85
N ALA A 219 13.46 -13.64 4.83
CA ALA A 219 14.49 -13.68 3.80
C ALA A 219 14.46 -12.42 2.91
N GLY A 220 13.27 -11.84 2.69
CA GLY A 220 13.12 -10.59 1.95
C GLY A 220 13.82 -9.42 2.63
N VAL A 221 13.58 -9.22 3.93
CA VAL A 221 14.25 -8.16 4.71
C VAL A 221 15.77 -8.38 4.74
N ALA A 222 16.22 -9.61 4.95
CA ALA A 222 17.66 -9.92 4.95
C ALA A 222 18.33 -9.65 3.60
N ALA A 223 17.65 -9.93 2.49
CA ALA A 223 18.15 -9.65 1.14
C ALA A 223 18.27 -8.13 0.89
N LEU A 224 17.28 -7.34 1.33
CA LEU A 224 17.31 -5.88 1.20
C LEU A 224 18.39 -5.24 2.06
N ASP A 225 18.54 -5.68 3.31
CA ASP A 225 19.62 -5.27 4.23
C ASP A 225 21.01 -5.56 3.62
N ARG A 226 21.18 -6.78 3.07
CA ARG A 226 22.42 -7.14 2.38
C ARG A 226 22.66 -6.30 1.14
N PHE A 227 21.62 -5.99 0.36
CA PHE A 227 21.73 -5.14 -0.82
C PHE A 227 22.21 -3.73 -0.45
N THR A 228 21.60 -3.07 0.54
CA THR A 228 21.97 -1.70 0.93
C THR A 228 23.37 -1.66 1.53
N THR A 229 23.74 -2.67 2.32
CA THR A 229 25.12 -2.85 2.82
C THR A 229 26.15 -2.97 1.69
N LEU A 230 25.87 -3.77 0.66
CA LEU A 230 26.82 -4.00 -0.44
C LEU A 230 26.91 -2.85 -1.42
N THR A 231 25.82 -2.11 -1.63
CA THR A 231 25.73 -1.06 -2.66
C THR A 231 25.92 0.35 -2.10
N GLY A 232 25.81 0.53 -0.78
CA GLY A 232 25.76 1.85 -0.14
C GLY A 232 24.48 2.63 -0.46
N LEU A 233 23.45 1.99 -1.01
CA LEU A 233 22.18 2.64 -1.35
C LEU A 233 21.24 2.62 -0.14
N SER A 234 21.39 3.59 0.74
CA SER A 234 20.48 3.94 1.83
C SER A 234 20.01 5.39 1.64
N VAL A 235 18.84 5.75 2.18
CA VAL A 235 18.43 7.17 2.27
C VAL A 235 19.03 7.91 3.47
N PHE A 236 19.79 7.21 4.32
CA PHE A 236 20.49 7.71 5.50
C PHE A 236 22.01 7.66 5.34
#